data_AF-A0A1L6I8D7-F1
#
_entry.id   AF-A0A1L6I8D7-F1
#
_cell.length_a   1.000
_cell.length_b   1.000
_cell.length_c   1.000
_cell.angle_alpha   90.00
_cell.angle_beta   90.00
_cell.angle_gamma   90.00
#
_symmetry.space_group_name_H-M   'P 1'
#
loop_
_entity.id
_entity.type
_entity.pdbx_description
1 polymer ?
#
loop_
_entity_poly.entity_id
_entity_poly.type
_entity_poly.pdbx_seq_one_letter_code
_entity_poly.pdbx_strand_id
1 'polypeptide(L)' 'MESKSLEAWRNRPMKVTVMELCPRCEKLVEGVETRSFYGAFGQRFSAYCCQPCLVLVRNEALGH' A
#
# COMPACT_ATOMS: atom_id res chain seq x y z
N MET A 1 28.99 33.32 3.78
CA MET A 1 27.52 33.49 3.84
C MET A 1 26.92 32.17 3.36
N GLU A 2 26.87 31.14 4.23
CA GLU A 2 26.42 29.78 3.85
C GLU A 2 25.79 28.96 5.00
N SER A 3 25.75 29.50 6.22
CA SER A 3 25.26 28.75 7.40
C SER A 3 23.76 28.44 7.30
N LYS A 4 22.95 29.39 6.84
CA LYS A 4 21.49 29.23 6.73
C LYS A 4 21.08 28.17 5.71
N SER A 5 21.81 28.03 4.61
CA SER A 5 21.57 27.02 3.58
C SER A 5 21.91 25.60 4.08
N LEU A 6 23.01 25.47 4.85
CA LEU A 6 23.39 24.22 5.50
C LEU A 6 22.37 23.78 6.57
N GLU A 7 21.87 24.72 7.38
CA GLU A 7 20.82 24.45 8.38
C GLU A 7 19.50 24.03 7.73
N ALA A 8 19.08 24.70 6.65
CA ALA A 8 17.87 24.33 5.92
C ALA A 8 17.96 22.92 5.30
N TRP A 9 19.12 22.54 4.78
CA TRP A 9 19.31 21.20 4.21
C TRP A 9 19.28 20.11 5.28
N ARG A 10 19.90 20.36 6.45
CA ARG A 10 19.88 19.43 7.59
C ARG A 10 18.48 19.22 8.18
N ASN A 11 17.68 20.28 8.23
CA ASN A 11 16.34 20.26 8.83
C ASN A 11 15.22 19.92 7.83
N ARG A 12 15.56 19.51 6.60
CA ARG A 12 14.53 19.15 5.62
C ARG A 12 13.73 17.94 6.12
N PRO A 13 12.40 17.98 6.10
CA PRO A 13 11.59 16.82 6.46
C PRO A 13 11.86 15.70 5.44
N MET A 14 12.36 14.57 5.93
CA MET A 14 12.52 13.37 5.12
C MET A 14 11.31 12.48 5.34
N LYS A 15 10.64 12.11 4.25
CA LYS A 15 9.59 11.09 4.28
C LYS A 15 10.25 9.74 3.99
N VAL A 16 10.21 8.84 4.97
CA VAL A 16 10.59 7.44 4.77
C VAL A 16 9.33 6.68 4.35
N THR A 17 9.41 5.96 3.23
CA THR A 17 8.34 5.13 2.69
C THR A 17 8.77 3.67 2.75
N VAL A 18 7.97 2.82 3.40
CA VAL A 18 8.22 1.38 3.45
C VAL A 18 7.55 0.75 2.23
N MET A 19 8.35 0.13 1.38
CA MET A 19 7.87 -0.60 0.21
C MET A 19 7.99 -2.09 0.48
N GLU A 20 6.93 -2.84 0.17
CA GLU A 20 6.88 -4.28 0.30
C GLU A 20 6.54 -4.92 -1.04
N LEU A 21 6.99 -6.16 -1.25
CA LEU A 21 6.64 -6.91 -2.45
C LEU A 21 5.19 -7.39 -2.33
N CYS A 22 4.31 -6.94 -3.23
CA CYS A 22 2.95 -7.44 -3.26
C CYS A 22 2.93 -8.88 -3.81
N PRO A 23 2.36 -9.87 -3.10
CA PRO A 23 2.37 -11.27 -3.53
C PRO A 23 1.50 -11.54 -4.77
N ARG A 24 0.66 -10.58 -5.16
CA ARG A 24 -0.32 -10.77 -6.25
C ARG A 24 0.11 -10.14 -7.57
N CYS A 25 0.81 -9.01 -7.53
CA CYS A 25 1.32 -8.35 -8.74
C CYS A 25 2.84 -8.37 -8.84
N GLU A 26 3.53 -8.96 -7.85
CA GLU A 26 4.99 -9.14 -7.79
C GLU A 26 5.78 -7.83 -7.94
N LYS A 27 5.16 -6.70 -7.59
CA LYS A 27 5.76 -5.36 -7.64
C LYS A 27 6.04 -4.87 -6.23
N LEU A 28 7.16 -4.15 -6.08
CA LEU A 28 7.45 -3.36 -4.90
C LEU A 28 6.49 -2.17 -4.86
N VAL A 29 5.64 -2.12 -3.84
CA VAL A 29 4.61 -1.10 -3.68
C VAL A 29 4.47 -0.72 -2.21
N GLU A 30 3.99 0.47 -1.94
CA GLU A 30 3.64 0.90 -0.58
C GLU A 30 2.28 0.32 -0.16
N GLY A 31 2.09 0.13 1.15
CA GLY A 31 0.78 -0.20 1.72
C GLY A 31 0.28 -1.60 1.38
N VAL A 32 1.17 -2.60 1.34
CA VAL A 32 0.77 -4.01 1.34
C VAL A 32 0.32 -4.36 2.76
N GLU A 33 -0.95 -4.72 2.93
CA GLU A 33 -1.48 -5.06 4.24
C GLU A 33 -2.64 -6.06 4.13
N THR A 34 -2.96 -6.73 5.23
CA THR A 34 -4.07 -7.68 5.28
C THR A 34 -5.38 -6.92 5.44
N ARG A 35 -6.23 -6.96 4.41
CA ARG A 35 -7.54 -6.31 4.43
C ARG A 35 -8.65 -7.33 4.32
N SER A 36 -9.67 -7.17 5.16
CA SER A 36 -10.87 -8.00 5.11
C SER A 36 -12.03 -7.27 4.43
N PHE A 37 -12.77 -7.98 3.58
CA PHE A 37 -13.95 -7.48 2.89
C PHE A 37 -15.04 -8.55 2.83
N TYR A 38 -16.27 -8.13 2.55
CA TYR A 38 -17.40 -9.03 2.38
C TYR A 38 -17.64 -9.32 0.90
N GLY A 39 -17.80 -10.60 0.55
CA GLY A 39 -18.21 -11.05 -0.78
C GLY A 39 -19.73 -10.98 -0.97
N ALA A 40 -20.20 -11.44 -2.13
CA ALA A 40 -21.59 -11.29 -2.57
C ALA A 40 -22.61 -11.97 -1.64
N PHE A 41 -22.19 -13.05 -0.96
CA PHE A 41 -23.05 -13.85 -0.07
C PHE A 41 -22.75 -13.62 1.42
N GLY A 42 -22.20 -12.46 1.79
CA GLY A 42 -21.88 -12.14 3.18
C GLY A 42 -20.69 -12.91 3.77
N GLN A 43 -19.98 -13.68 2.94
CA GLN A 43 -18.74 -14.36 3.32
C GLN A 43 -17.64 -13.33 3.55
N ARG A 44 -16.89 -13.47 4.65
CA ARG A 44 -15.76 -12.61 4.96
C ARG A 44 -14.50 -13.17 4.31
N PHE A 45 -13.91 -12.40 3.41
CA PHE A 45 -12.62 -12.69 2.78
C PHE A 45 -11.54 -11.81 3.39
N SER A 46 -10.31 -12.30 3.38
CA SER A 46 -9.12 -11.54 3.77
C SER A 46 -8.02 -11.73 2.73
N ALA A 47 -7.43 -10.64 2.27
CA ALA A 47 -6.33 -10.69 1.31
C ALA A 47 -5.17 -9.81 1.79
N TYR A 48 -3.96 -10.36 1.77
CA TYR A 48 -2.71 -9.61 1.98
C TYR A 48 -2.18 -9.17 0.62
N CYS A 49 -2.45 -7.92 0.24
CA CYS A 49 -2.02 -7.37 -1.04
C CYS A 49 -2.10 -5.84 -1.03
N CYS A 50 -1.55 -5.21 -2.06
CA CYS A 50 -1.70 -3.76 -2.24
C CYS A 50 -3.13 -3.37 -2.61
N GLN A 51 -3.48 -2.11 -2.34
CA GLN A 51 -4.82 -1.57 -2.58
C GLN A 51 -5.37 -1.80 -4.00
N PRO A 52 -4.59 -1.63 -5.09
CA PRO A 52 -5.07 -1.96 -6.44
C PRO A 52 -5.41 -3.45 -6.62
N CYS A 53 -4.60 -4.35 -6.07
CA CYS A 53 -4.86 -5.79 -6.15
C CYS A 53 -6.09 -6.20 -5.35
N LEU A 54 -6.36 -5.52 -4.22
CA LEU A 54 -7.55 -5.77 -3.42
C LEU A 54 -8.83 -5.56 -4.22
N VAL A 55 -8.88 -4.56 -5.09
CA VAL A 55 -10.05 -4.30 -5.95
C VAL A 55 -10.30 -5.47 -6.90
N LEU A 56 -9.24 -6.04 -7.48
CA LEU A 56 -9.34 -7.22 -8.33
C LEU A 56 -9.85 -8.43 -7.54
N VAL A 57 -9.28 -8.69 -6.35
CA VAL A 57 -9.73 -9.79 -5.47
C VAL A 57 -11.20 -9.63 -5.10
N ARG A 58 -11.63 -8.39 -4.85
CA ARG A 58 -13.02 -8.08 -4.51
C ARG A 58 -13.94 -8.36 -5.70
N ASN A 59 -13.56 -7.97 -6.91
CA ASN A 59 -14.37 -8.22 -8.10
C ASN A 59 -14.53 -9.72 -8.37
N GLU A 60 -13.44 -10.50 -8.25
CA GLU A 60 -13.48 -11.96 -8.36
C GLU A 60 -14.42 -12.59 -7.32
N ALA A 61 -14.35 -12.13 -6.07
CA ALA A 61 -15.21 -12.62 -4.99
C ALA A 61 -16.68 -12.17 -5.11
N LEU A 62 -16.95 -11.13 -5.92
CA LEU A 62 -18.29 -10.65 -6.24
C LEU A 62 -18.84 -11.27 -7.54
N GLY A 63 -18.02 -12.01 -8.30
CA GLY A 63 -18.42 -12.64 -9.56
C GLY A 63 -18.54 -11.67 -10.74
N HIS A 64 -17.77 -10.58 -10.72
CA HIS A 64 -17.70 -9.59 -11.80
C HIS A 64 -16.48 -9.76 -12.70
#